data_AF-A0AAV2IPN3-F1
#
_entry.id   AF-A0AAV2IPN3-F1
#
_cell.length_a   1.000
_cell.length_b   1.000
_cell.length_c   1.000
_cell.angle_alpha   90.00
_cell.angle_beta   90.00
_cell.angle_gamma   90.00
#
_symmetry.space_group_name_H-M   'P 1'
#
loop_
_entity.id
_entity.type
_entity.pdbx_description
1 polymer ?
#
loop_
_entity_poly.entity_id
_entity_poly.type
_entity_poly.pdbx_seq_one_letter_code
_entity_poly.pdbx_strand_id
1 'polypeptide(L)' 'MHKLLLVSLLVLSLAVMEVLCTEAMLTPPERPEEFKNPNELRKYLKALNEYYAIVGRPR' A
#
# COMPACT_ATOMS: atom_id res chain seq x y z
N MET A 1 28.02 -14.95 15.03
CA MET A 1 28.06 -14.16 13.78
C MET A 1 26.84 -14.42 12.89
N HIS A 2 26.48 -15.65 12.54
CA HIS A 2 25.33 -15.95 11.65
C HIS A 2 23.96 -15.45 12.17
N LYS A 3 23.71 -15.51 13.49
CA LYS A 3 22.45 -15.02 14.08
C LYS A 3 22.27 -13.51 13.90
N LEU A 4 23.35 -12.73 14.04
CA LEU A 4 23.30 -11.28 13.83
C LEU A 4 23.07 -10.94 12.36
N LEU A 5 23.70 -11.70 11.44
CA LEU A 5 23.47 -11.55 10.00
C LEU A 5 22.02 -11.84 9.60
N LEU A 6 21.40 -12.88 10.19
CA LEU A 6 20.00 -13.19 9.94
C LEU A 6 19.06 -12.11 10.47
N VAL A 7 19.34 -11.56 11.66
CA VAL A 7 18.57 -10.46 12.23
C VAL A 7 18.71 -9.20 11.36
N SER A 8 19.93 -8.85 10.92
CA SER A 8 20.11 -7.71 10.02
C SER A 8 19.42 -7.90 8.67
N LEU A 9 19.44 -9.12 8.13
CA LEU A 9 18.75 -9.46 6.88
C LEU A 9 17.22 -9.31 7.02
N LEU A 10 16.67 -9.75 8.15
CA LEU A 10 15.24 -9.66 8.43
C LEU A 10 14.79 -8.21 8.67
N VAL A 11 15.59 -7.41 9.37
CA VAL A 11 15.30 -5.97 9.55
C VAL A 11 15.35 -5.24 8.21
N LEU A 12 16.34 -5.56 7.37
CA LEU A 12 16.46 -4.97 6.04
C LEU A 12 15.27 -5.33 5.15
N SER A 13 14.81 -6.59 5.17
CA SER A 13 13.65 -7.00 4.38
C SER A 13 12.35 -6.33 4.86
N LEU A 14 12.16 -6.15 6.16
CA LEU A 14 11.03 -5.40 6.70
C LEU A 14 11.05 -3.94 6.25
N ALA A 15 12.20 -3.27 6.31
CA ALA A 15 12.33 -1.88 5.89
C ALA A 15 12.03 -1.70 4.38
N VAL A 16 12.51 -2.63 3.53
CA VAL A 16 12.20 -2.62 2.10
C VAL A 16 10.69 -2.80 1.84
N MET A 17 10.04 -3.72 2.55
CA MET A 17 8.58 -3.93 2.45
C MET A 17 7.78 -2.68 2.84
N GLU A 18 8.21 -1.98 3.90
CA GLU A 18 7.55 -0.78 4.38
C GLU A 18 7.65 0.38 3.37
N VAL A 19 8.83 0.58 2.77
CA VAL A 19 9.05 1.59 1.73
C VAL A 19 8.23 1.29 0.48
N LEU A 20 8.23 0.04 -0.01
CA LEU A 20 7.43 -0.36 -1.18
C LEU A 20 5.93 -0.19 -0.95
N CYS A 21 5.45 -0.49 0.27
CA CYS A 21 4.05 -0.31 0.62
C CYS A 21 3.68 1.18 0.65
N THR A 22 4.59 2.03 1.12
CA THR A 22 4.40 3.49 1.17
C THR A 22 4.29 4.10 -0.23
N GLU A 23 5.14 3.72 -1.18
CA GLU A 23 5.03 4.24 -2.56
C GLU A 23 3.75 3.80 -3.26
N ALA A 24 3.31 2.56 -3.03
CA ALA A 24 2.03 2.08 -3.53
C ALA A 24 0.82 2.83 -2.95
N MET A 25 0.96 3.44 -1.75
CA MET A 25 -0.08 4.28 -1.14
C MET A 25 -0.10 5.73 -1.69
N LEU A 26 0.96 6.17 -2.37
CA LEU A 26 1.07 7.54 -2.93
C LEU A 26 0.61 7.67 -4.38
N THR A 27 0.22 6.56 -5.00
CA THR A 27 -0.39 6.56 -6.34
C THR A 27 -1.90 6.32 -6.21
N PRO A 28 -2.74 7.06 -6.95
CA PRO A 28 -4.18 6.84 -6.92
C PRO A 28 -4.48 5.41 -7.39
N PRO A 29 -5.40 4.68 -6.73
CA PRO A 29 -5.74 3.34 -7.14
C PRO A 29 -6.34 3.36 -8.55
N GLU A 30 -5.86 2.47 -9.41
CA GLU A 30 -6.36 2.32 -10.78
C GLU A 30 -7.86 2.01 -10.76
N ARG A 31 -8.63 2.78 -11.52
CA ARG A 31 -10.08 2.60 -11.60
C ARG A 31 -10.37 1.45 -12.58
N PRO A 32 -10.96 0.34 -12.13
CA PRO A 32 -11.40 -0.70 -13.06
C PRO A 32 -12.53 -0.17 -13.95
N GLU A 33 -12.57 -0.62 -15.21
CA GLU A 33 -13.61 -0.23 -16.19
C GLU A 33 -15.01 -0.63 -15.70
N GLU A 34 -15.12 -1.79 -15.05
CA GLU A 34 -16.35 -2.31 -14.46
C GLU A 34 -16.08 -3.01 -13.12
N PHE A 35 -16.97 -2.82 -12.13
CA PHE A 35 -16.95 -3.57 -10.88
C PHE A 35 -17.84 -4.79 -11.02
N LYS A 36 -17.27 -6.00 -10.93
CA LYS A 36 -18.01 -7.26 -11.13
C LYS A 36 -18.82 -7.66 -9.91
N ASN A 37 -18.47 -7.13 -8.74
CA ASN A 37 -19.17 -7.42 -7.50
C ASN A 37 -19.15 -6.21 -6.52
N PRO A 38 -20.05 -6.19 -5.52
CA PRO A 38 -20.11 -5.09 -4.54
C PRO A 38 -18.87 -5.00 -3.65
N ASN A 39 -18.14 -6.11 -3.49
CA ASN A 39 -16.94 -6.16 -2.66
C ASN A 39 -15.76 -5.45 -3.33
N GLU A 40 -15.62 -5.55 -4.65
CA GLU A 40 -14.62 -4.82 -5.45
C GLU A 40 -14.83 -3.31 -5.33
N LEU A 41 -16.09 -2.86 -5.43
CA LEU A 41 -16.43 -1.46 -5.23
C LEU A 41 -16.03 -0.98 -3.82
N ARG A 42 -16.36 -1.75 -2.78
CA ARG A 42 -15.98 -1.43 -1.39
C ARG A 42 -14.47 -1.37 -1.21
N LYS A 43 -13.73 -2.31 -1.81
CA LYS A 43 -12.27 -2.35 -1.76
C LYS A 43 -11.65 -1.14 -2.45
N TYR A 44 -12.16 -0.77 -3.62
CA TYR A 44 -11.72 0.41 -4.35
C TYR A 44 -11.99 1.71 -3.59
N LEU A 45 -13.21 1.89 -3.05
CA LEU A 45 -13.55 3.06 -2.25
C LEU A 45 -12.70 3.18 -0.98
N LYS A 46 -12.37 2.07 -0.34
CA LYS A 46 -11.47 2.04 0.82
C LYS A 46 -10.07 2.51 0.43
N ALA A 47 -9.49 1.94 -0.63
CA ALA A 47 -8.17 2.33 -1.13
C ALA A 47 -8.13 3.80 -1.56
N LEU A 48 -9.19 4.29 -2.22
CA LEU A 48 -9.31 5.68 -2.63
C LEU A 48 -9.38 6.64 -1.44
N ASN A 49 -10.09 6.26 -0.38
CA ASN A 49 -10.17 7.06 0.83
C ASN A 49 -8.84 7.08 1.59
N GLU A 50 -8.13 5.96 1.65
CA GLU A 50 -6.78 5.88 2.22
C GLU A 50 -5.79 6.77 1.45
N TYR A 51 -5.82 6.71 0.12
CA TYR A 51 -5.03 7.60 -0.74
C TYR A 51 -5.29 9.08 -0.44
N TYR A 52 -6.55 9.49 -0.42
CA TYR A 52 -6.91 10.88 -0.13
C TYR A 52 -6.69 11.31 1.33
N ALA A 53 -6.60 10.37 2.27
CA ALA A 53 -6.22 10.67 3.65
C ALA A 53 -4.73 11.06 3.74
N ILE A 54 -3.89 10.49 2.87
CA ILE A 54 -2.44 10.73 2.84
C ILE A 54 -2.11 11.96 1.98
N VAL A 55 -2.61 12.01 0.75
CA VAL A 55 -2.29 13.08 -0.22
C VAL A 55 -3.09 14.36 0.05
N GLY A 56 -4.18 14.25 0.81
CA GLY A 56 -5.16 15.31 0.98
C GLY A 56 -6.13 15.35 -0.19
N ARG A 57 -7.42 15.62 0.09
CA ARG A 57 -8.41 15.78 -0.97
C ARG A 57 -8.16 17.11 -1.71
N PRO A 58 -8.02 17.11 -3.05
CA PRO A 58 -8.18 18.33 -3.81
C PRO A 58 -9.60 18.85 -3.52
N ARG A 59 -9.68 20.06 -2.97
CA ARG A 59 -10.94 20.71 -2.58
C ARG A 59 -11.67 21.24 -3.79
#